data_AF-A0A7V2K0H7-F1
#
_entry.id   AF-A0A7V2K0H7-F1
#
_cell.length_a   1.000
_cell.length_b   1.000
_cell.length_c   1.000
_cell.angle_alpha   90.00
_cell.angle_beta   90.00
_cell.angle_gamma   90.00
#
_symmetry.space_group_name_H-M   'P 1'
#
loop_
_entity.id
_entity.type
_entity.pdbx_description
1 polymer ?
#
loop_
_entity_poly.entity_id
_entity_poly.type
_entity_poly.pdbx_seq_one_letter_code
_entity_poly.pdbx_strand_id
1 'polypeptide(L)'
;MENQNFDKLIAKRQQWVQGSKENNFDFDSILAGIYNDPSHFIYEILQNAEDADASEISFTLFDDRLEIKHNGKEFDFNDVDGITGIGISTKKDDINSIGKFGVGFKSVFAITQTPVIHSGAYHFEIRDFVIPSLISNNRIKDTVIILPFNHPSRTKDEVFEIVSKKLGNIGLKTLLFLKNVYN
;
A
#
# COMPACT_ATOMS: atom_id res chain seq x y z
N MET A 1 -14.37 3.79 -21.58
CA MET A 1 -14.21 2.33 -21.38
C MET A 1 -13.48 2.04 -20.07
N GLU A 2 -12.39 2.74 -19.75
CA GLU A 2 -11.69 2.61 -18.44
C GLU A 2 -12.57 2.92 -17.22
N ASN A 3 -13.34 4.02 -17.23
CA ASN A 3 -14.25 4.34 -16.12
C ASN A 3 -15.29 3.22 -15.85
N GLN A 4 -15.84 2.61 -16.91
CA GLN A 4 -16.80 1.51 -16.77
C GLN A 4 -16.17 0.24 -16.17
N ASN A 5 -14.88 -0.01 -16.43
CA ASN A 5 -14.17 -1.14 -15.83
C ASN A 5 -13.85 -0.86 -14.36
N PHE A 6 -13.49 0.38 -14.02
CA PHE A 6 -13.25 0.80 -12.65
C PHE A 6 -14.53 0.73 -11.80
N ASP A 7 -15.65 1.23 -12.31
CA ASP A 7 -16.95 1.14 -11.62
C ASP A 7 -17.35 -0.32 -11.34
N LYS A 8 -17.12 -1.21 -12.31
CA LYS A 8 -17.34 -2.66 -12.12
C LYS A 8 -16.42 -3.25 -11.06
N LEU A 9 -15.15 -2.82 -11.02
CA LEU A 9 -14.20 -3.25 -10.00
C LEU A 9 -14.69 -2.80 -8.62
N ILE A 10 -15.05 -1.52 -8.44
CA ILE A 10 -15.59 -1.00 -7.18
C ILE A 10 -16.80 -1.84 -6.73
N ALA A 11 -17.78 -2.03 -7.61
CA ALA A 11 -18.99 -2.78 -7.29
C ALA A 11 -18.68 -4.23 -6.87
N LYS A 12 -17.78 -4.90 -7.59
CA LYS A 12 -17.31 -6.25 -7.25
C LYS A 12 -16.66 -6.31 -5.86
N ARG A 13 -15.85 -5.31 -5.50
CA ARG A 13 -15.17 -5.24 -4.19
C ARG A 13 -16.14 -4.93 -3.05
N GLN A 14 -17.08 -4.02 -3.27
CA GLN A 14 -18.15 -3.71 -2.31
C GLN A 14 -19.01 -4.94 -2.01
N GLN A 15 -19.43 -5.68 -3.04
CA GLN A 15 -20.19 -6.93 -2.88
C GLN A 15 -19.41 -7.96 -2.06
N TRP A 16 -18.11 -8.11 -2.32
CA TRP A 16 -17.28 -9.02 -1.55
C TRP A 16 -17.14 -8.60 -0.09
N VAL A 17 -16.87 -7.32 0.19
CA VAL A 17 -16.75 -6.81 1.56
C VAL A 17 -18.06 -7.00 2.33
N GLN A 18 -19.20 -6.73 1.68
CA GLN A 18 -20.52 -6.97 2.28
C GLN A 18 -20.72 -8.44 2.64
N GLY A 19 -20.46 -9.35 1.69
CA GLY A 19 -20.56 -10.79 1.94
C GLY A 19 -19.60 -11.27 3.03
N SER A 20 -18.37 -10.75 3.07
CA SER A 20 -17.39 -11.07 4.11
C SER A 20 -17.86 -10.63 5.50
N LYS A 21 -18.45 -9.42 5.62
CA LYS A 21 -19.03 -8.93 6.88
C LYS A 21 -20.21 -9.79 7.34
N GLU A 22 -21.10 -10.18 6.43
CA GLU A 22 -22.22 -11.07 6.72
C GLU A 22 -21.77 -12.46 7.21
N ASN A 23 -20.61 -12.93 6.75
CA ASN A 23 -20.01 -14.20 7.16
C ASN A 23 -19.05 -14.09 8.36
N ASN A 24 -19.00 -12.93 9.04
CA ASN A 24 -18.07 -12.65 10.15
C ASN A 24 -16.60 -12.96 9.79
N PHE A 25 -16.20 -12.65 8.56
CA PHE A 25 -14.83 -12.83 8.11
C PHE A 25 -13.90 -11.84 8.84
N ASP A 26 -12.97 -12.37 9.63
CA ASP A 26 -12.02 -11.58 10.41
C ASP A 26 -10.76 -11.26 9.59
N PHE A 27 -10.78 -10.10 8.95
CA PHE A 27 -9.65 -9.61 8.15
C PHE A 27 -8.45 -9.25 9.03
N ASP A 28 -8.70 -8.71 10.22
CA ASP A 28 -7.66 -8.25 11.14
C ASP A 28 -6.83 -9.43 11.64
N SER A 29 -7.47 -10.56 11.98
CA SER A 29 -6.76 -11.80 12.35
C SER A 29 -5.89 -12.35 11.22
N ILE A 30 -6.33 -12.22 9.96
CA ILE A 30 -5.55 -12.68 8.81
C ILE A 30 -4.32 -11.78 8.63
N LEU A 31 -4.47 -10.45 8.70
CA LEU A 31 -3.33 -9.55 8.61
C LEU A 31 -2.35 -9.72 9.77
N ALA A 32 -2.86 -9.85 11.00
CA ALA A 32 -2.05 -10.10 12.18
C ALA A 32 -1.26 -11.42 12.06
N GLY A 33 -1.86 -12.46 11.46
CA GLY A 33 -1.22 -13.74 11.23
C GLY A 33 -0.17 -13.73 10.10
N ILE A 34 -0.29 -12.83 9.12
CA ILE A 34 0.65 -12.74 7.98
C ILE A 34 1.85 -11.84 8.33
N TYR A 35 1.65 -10.76 9.08
CA TYR A 35 2.68 -9.75 9.32
C TYR A 35 2.96 -9.55 10.82
N ASN A 36 3.79 -10.42 11.39
CA ASN A 36 4.32 -10.24 12.76
C ASN A 36 5.13 -8.94 12.93
N ASP A 37 5.63 -8.36 11.84
CA ASP A 37 6.30 -7.06 11.80
C ASP A 37 5.41 -6.04 11.04
N PRO A 38 4.82 -5.03 11.73
CA PRO A 38 3.98 -4.02 11.09
C PRO A 38 4.74 -3.12 10.10
N SER A 39 6.08 -3.20 10.05
CA SER A 39 6.92 -2.47 9.12
C SER A 39 7.35 -3.31 7.90
N HIS A 40 6.87 -4.55 7.77
CA HIS A 40 7.21 -5.45 6.66
C HIS A 40 6.85 -4.85 5.29
N PHE A 41 5.81 -4.01 5.24
CA PHE A 41 5.38 -3.32 4.02
C PHE A 41 6.48 -2.52 3.33
N ILE A 42 7.50 -2.06 4.06
CA ILE A 42 8.61 -1.33 3.46
C ILE A 42 9.37 -2.21 2.44
N TYR A 43 9.57 -3.49 2.75
CA TYR A 43 10.20 -4.42 1.81
C TYR A 43 9.31 -4.75 0.63
N GLU A 44 8.01 -4.93 0.86
CA GLU A 44 7.02 -5.16 -0.20
C GLU A 44 6.96 -3.98 -1.18
N ILE A 45 7.05 -2.74 -0.68
CA ILE A 45 7.06 -1.55 -1.54
C ILE A 45 8.40 -1.40 -2.28
N LEU A 46 9.53 -1.73 -1.64
CA LEU A 46 10.82 -1.79 -2.33
C LEU A 46 10.78 -2.79 -3.49
N GLN A 47 10.23 -3.98 -3.26
CA GLN A 47 10.05 -5.00 -4.30
C GLN A 47 9.10 -4.54 -5.40
N ASN A 48 7.96 -3.92 -5.07
CA ASN A 48 7.04 -3.38 -6.08
C ASN A 48 7.71 -2.30 -6.96
N ALA A 49 8.60 -1.49 -6.38
CA ALA A 49 9.35 -0.51 -7.15
C ALA A 49 10.39 -1.18 -8.07
N GLU A 50 11.07 -2.23 -7.59
CA GLU A 50 12.00 -3.05 -8.40
C GLU A 50 11.26 -3.76 -9.55
N ASP A 51 10.14 -4.41 -9.28
CA ASP A 51 9.29 -5.09 -10.27
C ASP A 51 8.70 -4.10 -11.30
N ALA A 52 8.56 -2.83 -10.93
CA ALA A 52 8.16 -1.74 -11.82
C ALA A 52 9.35 -1.10 -12.57
N ASP A 53 10.54 -1.69 -12.53
CA ASP A 53 11.77 -1.17 -13.13
C ASP A 53 12.14 0.25 -12.66
N ALA A 54 11.82 0.61 -11.41
CA ALA A 54 12.17 1.91 -10.85
C ALA A 54 13.69 2.04 -10.67
N SER A 55 14.25 3.17 -11.08
CA SER A 55 15.66 3.50 -10.83
C SER A 55 15.85 4.27 -9.53
N GLU A 56 14.78 4.88 -9.01
CA GLU A 56 14.79 5.68 -7.79
C GLU A 56 13.53 5.42 -6.97
N ILE A 57 13.71 5.27 -5.66
CA ILE A 57 12.65 5.25 -4.67
C ILE A 57 13.05 6.12 -3.47
N SER A 58 12.11 6.89 -2.95
CA SER A 58 12.31 7.77 -1.79
C SER A 58 11.18 7.60 -0.78
N PHE A 59 11.52 7.73 0.50
CA PHE A 59 10.61 7.65 1.64
C PHE A 59 10.69 8.97 2.40
N THR A 60 9.56 9.66 2.54
CA THR A 60 9.44 10.90 3.30
C THR A 60 8.48 10.69 4.46
N LEU A 61 9.03 10.66 5.67
CA LEU A 61 8.27 10.43 6.89
C LEU A 61 7.84 11.77 7.51
N PHE A 62 6.53 11.93 7.72
CA PHE A 62 5.91 13.02 8.45
C PHE A 62 5.31 12.50 9.77
N ASP A 63 4.91 13.41 10.66
CA ASP A 63 4.23 13.10 11.92
C ASP A 63 2.88 12.41 11.73
N ASP A 64 2.22 12.64 10.59
CA ASP A 64 0.86 12.14 10.32
C ASP A 64 0.74 11.18 9.13
N ARG A 65 1.83 10.95 8.38
CA ARG A 65 1.84 10.07 7.21
C ARG A 65 3.25 9.67 6.78
N LEU A 66 3.32 8.60 6.00
CA LEU A 66 4.48 8.25 5.20
C LEU A 66 4.17 8.47 3.72
N GLU A 67 5.01 9.20 3.01
CA GLU A 67 4.96 9.34 1.56
C GLU A 67 6.10 8.55 0.92
N ILE A 68 5.77 7.75 -0.09
CA ILE A 68 6.72 6.90 -0.80
C ILE A 68 6.58 7.23 -2.28
N LYS A 69 7.71 7.51 -2.93
CA LYS A 69 7.74 7.95 -4.31
C LYS A 69 8.76 7.15 -5.09
N HIS A 70 8.37 6.60 -6.23
CA HIS A 70 9.28 5.95 -7.17
C HIS A 70 8.97 6.32 -8.62
N ASN A 71 9.97 6.20 -9.50
CA ASN A 71 9.90 6.58 -10.91
C ASN A 71 9.73 5.37 -11.86
N GLY A 72 9.33 4.22 -11.32
CA GLY A 72 9.03 3.03 -12.11
C GLY A 72 7.78 3.18 -12.97
N LYS A 73 7.42 2.11 -13.68
CA LYS A 73 6.25 2.03 -14.54
C LYS A 73 4.99 2.54 -13.83
N GLU A 74 4.20 3.35 -14.53
CA GLU A 74 2.89 3.78 -14.07
C GLU A 74 1.93 2.58 -13.94
N PHE A 75 0.99 2.69 -13.00
CA PHE A 75 -0.07 1.71 -12.82
C PHE A 75 -0.94 1.61 -14.07
N ASP A 76 -1.27 0.38 -14.43
CA ASP A 76 -2.37 0.07 -15.33
C ASP A 76 -3.57 -0.52 -14.55
N PHE A 77 -4.66 -0.80 -15.26
CA PHE A 77 -5.87 -1.35 -14.65
C PHE A 77 -5.61 -2.69 -13.92
N ASN A 78 -4.71 -3.53 -14.43
CA ASN A 78 -4.41 -4.82 -13.82
C ASN A 78 -3.65 -4.64 -12.50
N ASP A 79 -2.79 -3.62 -12.41
CA ASP A 79 -2.11 -3.26 -11.16
C ASP A 79 -3.14 -2.85 -10.10
N VAL A 80 -4.13 -2.04 -10.47
CA VAL A 80 -5.24 -1.65 -9.57
C VAL A 80 -6.08 -2.87 -9.15
N ASP A 81 -6.52 -3.71 -10.09
CA ASP A 81 -7.29 -4.93 -9.79
C ASP A 81 -6.48 -5.89 -8.90
N GLY A 82 -5.17 -5.98 -9.13
CA GLY A 82 -4.21 -6.78 -8.38
C GLY A 82 -4.05 -6.34 -6.94
N ILE A 83 -3.71 -5.07 -6.68
CA ILE A 83 -3.49 -4.59 -5.30
C ILE A 83 -4.81 -4.55 -4.49
N THR A 84 -5.93 -4.29 -5.17
CA THR A 84 -7.28 -4.40 -4.59
C THR A 84 -7.84 -5.83 -4.62
N GLY A 85 -7.02 -6.80 -5.04
CA GLY A 85 -7.37 -8.21 -5.19
C GLY A 85 -7.84 -8.88 -3.90
N ILE A 86 -8.70 -9.89 -4.03
CA ILE A 86 -9.23 -10.69 -2.92
C ILE A 86 -8.32 -11.91 -2.60
N GLY A 87 -7.18 -12.05 -3.30
CA GLY A 87 -6.31 -13.23 -3.32
C GLY A 87 -5.59 -13.58 -2.01
N ILE A 88 -6.31 -13.79 -0.92
CA ILE A 88 -5.82 -14.44 0.29
C ILE A 88 -5.78 -15.94 -0.02
N SER A 89 -4.66 -16.46 -0.51
CA SER A 89 -4.52 -17.92 -0.64
C SER A 89 -4.51 -18.53 0.75
N THR A 90 -5.56 -19.26 1.13
CA THR A 90 -5.72 -19.93 2.43
C THR A 90 -4.88 -21.21 2.58
N LYS A 91 -3.90 -21.46 1.71
CA LYS A 91 -3.04 -22.64 1.79
C LYS A 91 -1.74 -22.29 2.53
N LYS A 92 -1.66 -22.72 3.79
CA LYS A 92 -0.46 -22.62 4.67
C LYS A 92 0.82 -23.19 4.05
N ASP A 93 0.70 -24.13 3.11
CA ASP A 93 1.86 -24.81 2.49
C ASP A 93 2.49 -24.04 1.32
N ASP A 94 1.93 -22.88 0.98
CA ASP A 94 2.26 -22.12 -0.22
C ASP A 94 2.78 -20.71 0.14
N ILE A 95 3.47 -20.63 1.29
CA ILE A 95 4.21 -19.45 1.77
C ILE A 95 5.49 -19.22 0.95
N ASN A 96 5.99 -20.27 0.28
CA ASN A 96 7.20 -20.21 -0.55
C ASN A 96 6.94 -19.90 -2.04
N SER A 97 5.69 -19.78 -2.48
CA SER A 97 5.39 -19.28 -3.83
C SER A 97 5.34 -17.76 -3.82
N ILE A 98 6.54 -17.21 -3.93
CA ILE A 98 6.83 -15.82 -4.27
C ILE A 98 5.99 -15.45 -5.51
N GLY A 99 5.15 -14.42 -5.38
CA GLY A 99 4.33 -13.88 -6.47
C GLY A 99 2.82 -14.13 -6.36
N LYS A 100 2.17 -13.60 -5.30
CA LYS A 100 0.70 -13.50 -5.23
C LYS A 100 0.30 -12.04 -5.25
N PHE A 101 -0.15 -11.59 -6.44
CA PHE A 101 -0.67 -10.26 -6.73
C PHE A 101 -1.52 -9.72 -5.57
N GLY A 102 -1.02 -8.66 -4.93
CA GLY A 102 -1.74 -7.84 -3.97
C GLY A 102 -1.79 -8.32 -2.51
N VAL A 103 -1.19 -9.46 -2.13
CA VAL A 103 -1.08 -9.81 -0.69
C VAL A 103 -0.01 -8.96 -0.01
N GLY A 104 1.16 -8.84 -0.63
CA GLY A 104 2.28 -8.04 -0.14
C GLY A 104 1.90 -6.59 0.12
N PHE A 105 1.24 -5.93 -0.84
CA PHE A 105 0.76 -4.56 -0.67
C PHE A 105 -0.19 -4.39 0.52
N LYS A 106 -1.02 -5.39 0.87
CA LYS A 106 -1.96 -5.29 2.00
C LYS A 106 -1.25 -5.19 3.36
N SER A 107 0.04 -5.48 3.45
CA SER A 107 0.82 -5.22 4.66
C SER A 107 0.81 -3.74 5.07
N VAL A 108 0.55 -2.79 4.16
CA VAL A 108 0.41 -1.36 4.51
C VAL A 108 -0.71 -1.12 5.52
N PHE A 109 -1.74 -1.97 5.53
CA PHE A 109 -2.84 -1.84 6.47
C PHE A 109 -2.46 -2.15 7.92
N ALA A 110 -1.24 -2.64 8.18
CA ALA A 110 -0.71 -2.73 9.54
C ALA A 110 -0.51 -1.34 10.18
N ILE A 111 -0.38 -0.27 9.37
CA ILE A 111 -0.09 1.09 9.86
C ILE A 111 -1.04 2.17 9.34
N THR A 112 -1.88 1.88 8.34
CA THR A 112 -2.88 2.82 7.80
C THR A 112 -4.23 2.12 7.57
N GLN A 113 -5.32 2.87 7.57
CA GLN A 113 -6.63 2.38 7.18
C GLN A 113 -6.98 2.75 5.73
N THR A 114 -6.37 3.80 5.18
CA THR A 114 -6.73 4.36 3.87
C THR A 114 -5.48 4.72 3.06
N PRO A 115 -4.71 3.74 2.56
CA PRO A 115 -3.60 4.03 1.67
C PRO A 115 -4.11 4.73 0.41
N VAL A 116 -3.35 5.72 -0.06
CA VAL A 116 -3.65 6.50 -1.25
C VAL A 116 -2.56 6.26 -2.29
N ILE A 117 -2.96 6.05 -3.54
CA ILE A 117 -2.07 5.80 -4.66
C ILE A 117 -2.34 6.87 -5.74
N HIS A 118 -1.26 7.49 -6.23
CA HIS A 118 -1.26 8.29 -7.44
C HIS A 118 -0.23 7.71 -8.41
N SER A 119 -0.66 7.32 -9.61
CA SER A 119 0.24 6.80 -10.63
C SER A 119 -0.43 6.88 -12.01
N GLY A 120 0.18 7.62 -12.94
CA GLY A 120 -0.36 7.82 -14.29
C GLY A 120 -1.80 8.33 -14.29
N ALA A 121 -2.71 7.55 -14.88
CA ALA A 121 -4.15 7.86 -14.94
C ALA A 121 -4.93 7.45 -13.69
N TYR A 122 -4.32 6.72 -12.74
CA TYR A 122 -5.00 6.16 -11.59
C TYR A 122 -4.66 6.94 -10.32
N HIS A 123 -5.71 7.50 -9.71
CA HIS A 123 -5.65 8.18 -8.42
C HIS A 123 -6.79 7.67 -7.56
N PHE A 124 -6.45 6.94 -6.50
CA PHE A 124 -7.45 6.32 -5.66
C PHE A 124 -6.95 6.10 -4.23
N GLU A 125 -7.89 6.14 -3.30
CA GLU A 125 -7.71 5.60 -1.96
C GLU A 125 -8.25 4.17 -1.92
N ILE A 126 -7.73 3.32 -1.03
CA ILE A 126 -8.29 1.99 -0.77
C ILE A 126 -8.91 1.97 0.61
N ARG A 127 -10.16 1.49 0.70
CA ARG A 127 -10.90 1.28 1.95
C ARG A 127 -11.27 -0.18 2.11
N ASP A 128 -11.56 -0.60 3.35
CA ASP A 128 -11.91 -1.99 3.69
C ASP A 128 -10.97 -3.00 3.00
N PHE A 129 -9.67 -2.67 2.95
CA PHE A 129 -8.59 -3.46 2.36
C PHE A 129 -8.61 -3.67 0.83
N VAL A 130 -9.77 -3.55 0.19
CA VAL A 130 -9.96 -3.96 -1.21
C VAL A 130 -10.83 -3.02 -2.04
N ILE A 131 -11.46 -2.00 -1.46
CA ILE A 131 -12.36 -1.11 -2.20
C ILE A 131 -11.59 0.13 -2.67
N PRO A 132 -11.23 0.25 -3.97
CA PRO A 132 -10.69 1.50 -4.47
C PRO A 132 -11.79 2.56 -4.56
N SER A 133 -11.45 3.82 -4.29
CA SER A 133 -12.32 4.98 -4.52
C SER A 133 -11.52 6.05 -5.27
N LEU A 134 -12.00 6.46 -6.44
CA LEU A 134 -11.32 7.47 -7.26
C LEU A 134 -11.24 8.81 -6.51
N ILE A 135 -10.08 9.44 -6.60
CA ILE A 135 -9.81 10.78 -6.05
C ILE A 135 -9.25 11.70 -7.13
N SER A 136 -9.30 13.00 -6.89
CA SER A 136 -8.77 14.01 -7.81
C SER A 136 -7.27 13.87 -8.03
N ASN A 137 -6.79 14.05 -9.27
CA ASN A 137 -5.36 14.15 -9.55
C ASN A 137 -4.82 15.51 -9.10
N ASN A 138 -3.77 15.50 -8.28
CA ASN A 138 -3.03 16.70 -7.86
C ASN A 138 -1.79 17.01 -8.73
N ARG A 139 -1.80 16.61 -10.02
CA ARG A 139 -0.69 16.78 -10.99
C ARG A 139 0.60 16.04 -10.62
N ILE A 140 0.47 14.87 -10.03
CA ILE A 140 1.60 14.01 -9.66
C ILE A 140 2.06 13.25 -10.91
N LYS A 141 3.35 13.30 -11.22
CA LYS A 141 3.96 12.64 -12.41
C LYS A 141 4.56 11.27 -12.12
N ASP A 142 5.02 11.05 -10.90
CA ASP A 142 5.65 9.80 -10.47
C ASP A 142 4.63 8.90 -9.76
N THR A 143 4.97 7.65 -9.48
CA THR A 143 4.14 6.83 -8.60
C THR A 143 4.35 7.27 -7.15
N VAL A 144 3.28 7.71 -6.50
CA VAL A 144 3.27 8.15 -5.10
C VAL A 144 2.26 7.33 -4.31
N ILE A 145 2.75 6.72 -3.22
CA ILE A 145 1.95 6.02 -2.22
C ILE A 145 1.98 6.87 -0.95
N ILE A 146 0.80 7.24 -0.45
CA ILE A 146 0.65 7.99 0.80
C ILE A 146 -0.05 7.07 1.79
N LEU A 147 0.56 6.89 2.97
CA LEU A 147 0.04 6.09 4.06
C LEU A 147 -0.27 7.01 5.25
N PRO A 148 -1.50 7.54 5.35
CA PRO A 148 -1.92 8.32 6.53
C PRO A 148 -1.88 7.46 7.80
N PHE A 149 -1.42 8.01 8.91
CA PHE A 149 -1.38 7.33 10.21
C PHE A 149 -2.75 7.39 10.89
N ASN A 150 -3.73 6.74 10.27
CA ASN A 150 -5.13 6.68 10.70
C ASN A 150 -5.59 5.26 11.07
N HIS A 151 -4.65 4.40 11.46
CA HIS A 151 -4.96 3.05 11.91
C HIS A 151 -5.81 3.09 13.21
N PRO A 152 -6.90 2.30 13.31
CA PRO A 152 -7.85 2.43 14.43
C PRO A 152 -7.28 2.00 15.79
N SER A 153 -6.29 1.10 15.80
CA SER A 153 -5.69 0.53 17.03
C SER A 153 -4.25 0.98 17.29
N ARG A 154 -3.73 1.98 16.55
CA ARG A 154 -2.37 2.52 16.73
C ARG A 154 -2.42 4.02 16.68
N THR A 155 -1.75 4.67 17.61
CA THR A 155 -1.59 6.14 17.60
C THR A 155 -0.61 6.55 16.49
N LYS A 156 -0.67 7.83 16.07
CA LYS A 156 0.26 8.39 15.08
C LYS A 156 1.71 8.24 15.54
N ASP A 157 1.98 8.52 16.81
CA ASP A 157 3.32 8.44 17.39
C ASP A 157 3.85 7.01 17.38
N GLU A 158 3.03 6.01 17.74
CA GLU A 158 3.42 4.59 17.66
C GLU A 158 3.76 4.18 16.22
N VAL A 159 2.95 4.59 15.25
CA VAL A 159 3.21 4.32 13.83
C VAL A 159 4.50 5.00 13.36
N PHE A 160 4.68 6.27 13.71
CA PHE A 160 5.89 7.04 13.39
C PHE A 160 7.14 6.34 13.92
N GLU A 161 7.15 5.93 15.19
CA GLU A 161 8.28 5.24 15.81
C GLU A 161 8.59 3.89 15.14
N ILE A 162 7.55 3.10 14.81
CA ILE A 162 7.69 1.84 14.07
C ILE A 162 8.38 2.08 12.72
N VAL A 163 7.88 3.05 11.94
CA VAL A 163 8.38 3.35 10.60
C VAL A 163 9.78 3.95 10.65
N SER A 164 10.00 4.95 11.51
CA SER A 164 11.29 5.62 11.72
C SER A 164 12.39 4.61 12.07
N LYS A 165 12.14 3.72 13.03
CA LYS A 165 13.07 2.68 13.43
C LYS A 165 13.38 1.73 12.28
N LYS A 166 12.39 1.31 11.50
CA LYS A 166 12.60 0.41 10.36
C LYS A 166 13.41 1.07 9.25
N LEU A 167 13.08 2.29 8.85
CA LEU A 167 13.82 3.04 7.82
C LEU A 167 15.27 3.27 8.26
N GLY A 168 15.50 3.57 9.55
CA GLY A 168 16.83 3.69 10.13
C GLY A 168 17.64 2.40 10.09
N ASN A 169 17.02 1.26 10.38
CA ASN A 169 17.66 -0.06 10.38
C ASN A 169 17.99 -0.60 8.98
N ILE A 170 17.16 -0.31 7.97
CA ILE A 170 17.41 -0.72 6.58
C ILE A 170 18.65 -0.02 6.00
N GLY A 171 19.17 1.03 6.67
CA GLY A 171 20.32 1.75 6.16
C GLY A 171 19.96 2.69 4.99
N LEU A 172 18.69 3.08 4.87
CA LEU A 172 18.26 4.15 3.94
C LEU A 172 18.94 5.51 4.23
N LYS A 173 19.75 5.59 5.29
CA LYS A 173 20.77 6.62 5.51
C LYS A 173 21.71 6.85 4.30
N THR A 174 21.78 5.95 3.32
CA THR A 174 22.61 6.16 2.10
C THR A 174 21.84 6.75 0.91
N LEU A 175 20.49 6.77 0.92
CA LEU A 175 19.66 7.49 -0.08
C LEU A 175 19.20 8.88 0.41
N LEU A 176 19.54 9.25 1.65
CA LEU A 176 19.25 10.53 2.30
C LEU A 176 20.22 11.66 1.91
N PHE A 177 20.78 11.63 0.70
CA PHE A 177 21.47 12.81 0.12
C PHE A 177 20.46 13.87 -0.35
N LEU A 178 19.57 14.30 0.55
CA LEU A 178 19.09 15.68 0.54
C LEU A 178 20.16 16.53 1.24
N LYS A 179 21.29 16.72 0.55
CA LYS A 179 22.06 17.95 0.73
C LYS A 179 21.17 19.10 0.24
N ASN A 180 20.96 20.06 1.13
CA ASN A 180 20.43 21.41 0.88
C ASN A 180 18.91 21.56 0.84
N VAL A 181 18.32 21.80 2.02
CA VAL A 181 17.43 22.97 2.18
C VAL A 181 17.88 23.73 3.44
N TYR A 182 19.02 24.41 3.32
CA TYR A 182 19.26 25.67 4.05
C TYR A 182 19.23 26.76 2.99
N ASN A 183 18.13 27.53 3.00
CA ASN A 183 18.05 28.99 2.90
C ASN A 183 16.58 29.38 2.80
#